data_AF-A0A9E9LQR5-F1
#
_entry.id   AF-A0A9E9LQR5-F1
#
_cell.length_a   1.000
_cell.length_b   1.000
_cell.length_c   1.000
_cell.angle_alpha   90.00
_cell.angle_beta   90.00
_cell.angle_gamma   90.00
#
_symmetry.space_group_name_H-M   'P 1'
#
loop_
_entity.id
_entity.type
_entity.pdbx_description
1 polymer ?
#
loop_
_entity_poly.entity_id
_entity_poly.type
_entity_poly.pdbx_seq_one_letter_code
_entity_poly.pdbx_strand_id
1 'polypeptide(L)' 'MSTEQDKLLYAKINLETAQIPWKELERFFAGGMVISVDENVDMIQVAQWMASDDVAAISCMLEKKRYRR' A
#
# COMPACT_ATOMS: atom_id res chain seq x y z
N MET A 1 1.58 22.91 3.63
CA MET A 1 2.84 22.73 4.40
C MET A 1 2.79 21.43 5.21
N SER A 2 2.38 20.29 4.61
CA SER A 2 2.32 18.97 5.28
C SER A 2 3.38 17.98 4.75
N THR A 3 4.28 18.44 3.89
CA THR A 3 5.11 17.60 3.00
C THR A 3 6.27 16.89 3.71
N GLU A 4 6.72 17.38 4.87
CA GLU A 4 7.84 16.77 5.60
C GLU A 4 7.41 15.59 6.45
N GLN A 5 6.26 15.67 7.14
CA GLN A 5 5.70 14.50 7.84
C GLN A 5 5.40 13.36 6.87
N ASP A 6 4.87 13.67 5.68
CA ASP A 6 4.59 12.69 4.64
C ASP A 6 5.86 11.96 4.17
N LYS A 7 6.95 12.69 3.94
CA LYS A 7 8.25 12.09 3.56
C LYS A 7 8.82 11.21 4.66
N LEU A 8 8.70 11.64 5.93
CA LEU A 8 9.16 10.84 7.07
C LEU A 8 8.35 9.54 7.21
N LEU A 9 7.03 9.61 7.00
CA LEU A 9 6.17 8.43 7.03
C LEU A 9 6.48 7.48 5.87
N TYR A 10 6.69 8.00 4.66
CA TYR A 10 7.13 7.21 3.51
C TYR A 10 8.44 6.47 3.81
N ALA A 11 9.45 7.19 4.32
CA ALA A 11 10.74 6.60 4.66
C ALA A 11 10.61 5.52 5.74
N LYS A 12 9.76 5.73 6.74
CA LYS A 12 9.47 4.75 7.79
C LYS A 12 8.85 3.47 7.23
N ILE A 13 7.80 3.58 6.41
CA ILE A 13 7.12 2.42 5.81
C ILE A 13 8.08 1.65 4.89
N ASN A 14 8.91 2.36 4.13
CA ASN A 14 9.90 1.72 3.27
C ASN A 14 10.92 0.89 4.08
N LEU A 15 11.30 1.34 5.28
CA LEU A 15 12.18 0.58 6.18
C LEU A 15 11.47 -0.59 6.89
N GLU A 16 10.14 -0.56 6.97
CA GLU A 16 9.30 -1.63 7.52
C GLU A 16 8.89 -2.66 6.45
N THR A 17 9.19 -2.39 5.18
CA THR A 17 8.83 -3.25 4.05
C THR A 17 9.97 -4.22 3.72
N ALA A 18 9.62 -5.49 3.54
CA ALA A 18 10.56 -6.54 3.14
C ALA A 18 9.92 -7.47 2.10
N GLN A 19 10.77 -8.18 1.36
CA GLN A 19 10.31 -9.27 0.50
C GLN A 19 9.90 -10.47 1.35
N ILE A 20 8.78 -11.08 1.02
CA ILE A 20 8.24 -12.27 1.69
C ILE A 20 7.96 -13.37 0.65
N PRO A 21 8.28 -14.64 0.93
CA PRO A 21 7.90 -15.75 0.06
C PRO A 21 6.38 -15.87 -0.07
N TRP A 22 5.89 -16.16 -1.28
CA TRP A 22 4.45 -16.31 -1.54
C TRP A 22 3.76 -17.31 -0.60
N LYS A 23 4.43 -18.42 -0.29
CA LYS A 23 3.91 -19.48 0.60
C LYS A 23 3.52 -18.97 1.99
N GLU A 24 4.21 -17.95 2.49
CA GLU A 24 3.89 -17.33 3.78
C GLU A 24 2.74 -16.32 3.65
N LEU A 25 2.58 -15.72 2.48
CA LEU A 25 1.52 -14.78 2.15
C LEU A 25 0.18 -15.45 1.80
N GLU A 26 0.19 -16.71 1.35
CA GLU A 26 -0.99 -17.49 0.94
C GLU A 26 -2.13 -17.47 1.96
N ARG A 27 -1.82 -17.61 3.26
CA ARG A 27 -2.83 -17.59 4.32
C ARG A 27 -3.54 -16.23 4.42
N PHE A 28 -2.81 -15.14 4.26
CA PHE A 28 -3.37 -13.80 4.31
C PHE A 28 -4.19 -13.51 3.06
N PHE A 29 -3.70 -13.98 1.91
CA PHE A 29 -4.42 -13.90 0.64
C PHE A 29 -5.76 -14.65 0.68
N ALA A 30 -5.76 -15.91 1.14
CA ALA A 30 -6.98 -16.69 1.30
C ALA A 30 -7.98 -16.06 2.30
N GLY A 31 -7.48 -15.30 3.28
CA GLY A 31 -8.30 -14.54 4.22
C GLY A 31 -8.81 -13.19 3.69
N GLY A 32 -8.46 -12.79 2.47
CA GLY A 32 -8.85 -11.49 1.91
C GLY A 32 -8.15 -10.29 2.57
N MET A 33 -7.02 -10.51 3.23
CA MET A 33 -6.23 -9.48 3.92
C MET A 33 -5.08 -8.93 3.06
N VAL A 34 -4.98 -9.38 1.81
CA VAL A 34 -3.94 -8.93 0.87
C VAL A 34 -4.57 -8.06 -0.21
N ILE A 35 -3.91 -6.95 -0.52
CA ILE A 35 -4.25 -6.10 -1.66
C ILE A 35 -3.05 -6.15 -2.59
N SER A 36 -3.27 -6.56 -3.84
CA SER A 36 -2.25 -6.50 -4.88
C SER A 36 -2.40 -5.19 -5.64
N VAL A 37 -1.30 -4.48 -5.84
CA VAL A 37 -1.24 -3.28 -6.67
C VAL A 37 -0.65 -3.62 -8.04
N ASP A 38 -1.02 -2.86 -9.07
CA ASP A 38 -0.43 -2.96 -10.41
C ASP A 38 1.07 -2.62 -10.38
N GLU A 39 1.86 -3.22 -11.27
CA GLU A 39 3.32 -2.98 -11.36
C GLU A 39 3.69 -1.51 -11.58
N ASN A 40 2.77 -0.72 -12.15
CA ASN A 40 2.96 0.71 -12.40
C ASN A 40 2.56 1.59 -11.20
N VAL A 41 2.23 1.01 -10.04
CA VAL A 41 1.79 1.70 -8.82
C VAL A 41 2.83 1.53 -7.72
N ASP A 42 3.22 2.63 -7.07
CA ASP A 42 4.10 2.58 -5.90
C ASP A 42 3.34 2.02 -4.68
N MET A 43 3.71 0.81 -4.26
CA MET A 43 3.14 0.14 -3.09
C MET A 43 3.38 0.90 -1.78
N ILE A 44 4.53 1.56 -1.62
CA ILE A 44 4.87 2.31 -0.41
C ILE A 44 3.99 3.55 -0.31
N GLN A 45 3.73 4.22 -1.43
CA GLN A 45 2.81 5.35 -1.47
C GLN A 45 1.37 4.94 -1.10
N VAL A 46 0.93 3.77 -1.57
CA VAL A 46 -0.38 3.22 -1.21
C VAL A 46 -0.46 2.89 0.28
N ALA A 47 0.58 2.27 0.83
CA ALA A 47 0.68 1.99 2.27
C ALA A 47 0.68 3.28 3.10
N GLN A 48 1.32 4.35 2.62
CA GLN A 48 1.27 5.67 3.25
C GLN A 48 -0.15 6.24 3.28
N TRP A 49 -0.88 6.19 2.14
CA TRP A 49 -2.28 6.64 2.11
C TRP A 49 -3.15 5.83 3.07
N MET A 50 -2.92 4.53 3.18
CA MET A 50 -3.61 3.68 4.16
C MET A 50 -3.27 4.06 5.61
N ALA A 51 -2.00 4.31 5.91
CA ALA A 51 -1.55 4.69 7.25
C ALA A 51 -2.08 6.07 7.68
N SER A 52 -2.25 7.00 6.73
CA SER A 52 -2.78 8.34 6.95
C SER A 52 -4.31 8.44 6.83
N ASP A 53 -5.00 7.32 6.58
CA ASP A 53 -6.45 7.27 6.33
C ASP A 53 -6.91 8.24 5.21
N ASP A 54 -6.10 8.38 4.15
CA ASP A 54 -6.44 9.21 2.99
C ASP A 54 -7.43 8.46 2.08
N VAL A 55 -8.69 8.43 2.53
CA VAL A 55 -9.79 7.77 1.84
C VAL A 55 -10.00 8.31 0.43
N ALA A 56 -9.72 9.59 0.18
CA ALA A 56 -9.89 10.22 -1.13
C ALA A 56 -8.85 9.69 -2.13
N ALA A 57 -7.58 9.65 -1.75
CA ALA A 57 -6.51 9.09 -2.58
C ALA A 57 -6.73 7.60 -2.85
N ILE A 58 -7.10 6.83 -1.83
CA ILE A 58 -7.39 5.41 -1.96
C ILE A 58 -8.59 5.20 -2.90
N SER A 59 -9.69 5.92 -2.71
CA SER A 59 -10.89 5.79 -3.55
C SER A 59 -10.59 6.11 -5.02
N CYS A 60 -9.85 7.18 -5.30
CA CYS A 60 -9.44 7.52 -6.67
C CYS A 60 -8.59 6.42 -7.32
N MET A 61 -7.71 5.78 -6.55
CA MET A 61 -6.88 4.67 -7.02
C MET A 61 -7.72 3.40 -7.26
N LEU A 62 -8.69 3.11 -6.39
CA LEU A 62 -9.64 2.01 -6.55
C LEU A 62 -10.50 2.18 -7.83
N GLU A 63 -11.00 3.39 -8.08
CA GLU A 63 -11.79 3.73 -9.28
C GLU A 63 -11.01 3.54 -10.57
N LYS A 64 -9.71 3.85 -10.55
CA LYS A 64 -8.79 3.63 -11.69
C LYS A 64 -8.50 2.14 -11.94
N LYS A 65 -9.05 1.21 -11.14
CA LYS A 65 -8.86 -0.26 -11.23
C LYS A 65 -7.40 -0.72 -11.22
N ARG A 66 -6.53 0.03 -10.53
CA ARG A 66 -5.08 -0.26 -10.51
C ARG A 66 -4.66 -1.22 -9.39
N TYR A 67 -5.60 -2.05 -8.94
CA TYR A 67 -5.40 -3.04 -7.89
C TYR A 67 -6.16 -4.33 -8.24
N ARG A 68 -5.67 -5.47 -7.74
CA ARG A 68 -6.31 -6.78 -7.85
C ARG A 68 -6.57 -7.31 -6.43
N ARG A 69 -7.76 -7.84 -6.19
CA ARG A 69 -8.09 -8.59 -4.97
C ARG A 69 -7.66 -10.04 -5.12
#